data_AF-A0A7C2QUN7-F1
#
_entry.id   AF-A0A7C2QUN7-F1
#
_cell.length_a   1.000
_cell.length_b   1.000
_cell.length_c   1.000
_cell.angle_alpha   90.00
_cell.angle_beta   90.00
_cell.angle_gamma   90.00
#
_symmetry.space_group_name_H-M   'P 1'
#
loop_
_entity.id
_entity.type
_entity.pdbx_description
1 polymer ?
#
loop_
_entity_poly.entity_id
_entity_poly.type
_entity_poly.pdbx_seq_one_letter_code
_entity_poly.pdbx_strand_id
1 'polypeptide(L)'
;MANDPRIVLETLEHAFADNAMPAVPVDCDDGRATIVLLMEPASELPDRMPRQTPSGRWTLRTLSEADRDRLYRQWLASHALVTVKEAFAVAPALRAVTLVVLRRDTNPFGEPIVEPLYVGTFARERFERLDFAREDVLDALFYADEVRVRAKGKARRLEPLDLRDEPELAALVDRVRTALARGEA
;
A
#
# COMPACT_ATOMS: atom_id res chain seq x y z
N MET A 1 5.18 -22.11 -19.86
CA MET A 1 3.85 -21.63 -20.29
C MET A 1 3.78 -20.17 -19.90
N ALA A 2 3.48 -19.27 -20.84
CA ALA A 2 3.26 -17.86 -20.50
C ALA A 2 1.91 -17.72 -19.78
N ASN A 3 1.84 -16.84 -18.78
CA ASN A 3 0.59 -16.52 -18.10
C ASN A 3 -0.36 -15.84 -19.09
N ASP A 4 -1.63 -16.29 -19.18
CA ASP A 4 -2.68 -15.45 -19.79
C ASP A 4 -2.93 -14.29 -18.80
N PRO A 5 -2.69 -13.03 -19.20
CA PRO A 5 -2.91 -11.88 -18.32
C PRO A 5 -4.27 -11.85 -17.65
N ARG A 6 -5.33 -12.24 -18.36
CA ARG A 6 -6.70 -12.21 -17.82
C ARG A 6 -6.87 -13.19 -16.67
N ILE A 7 -6.33 -14.41 -16.82
CA ILE A 7 -6.39 -15.43 -15.77
C ILE A 7 -5.61 -14.99 -14.53
N VAL A 8 -4.48 -14.30 -14.72
CA VAL A 8 -3.71 -13.75 -13.59
C VAL A 8 -4.51 -12.67 -12.88
N LEU A 9 -5.08 -11.72 -13.60
CA LEU A 9 -5.90 -10.65 -13.03
C LEU A 9 -7.08 -11.22 -12.23
N GLU A 10 -7.86 -12.14 -12.83
CA GLU A 10 -8.98 -12.81 -12.14
C GLU A 10 -8.55 -13.57 -10.89
N THR A 11 -7.39 -14.25 -10.95
CA THR A 11 -6.83 -14.98 -9.80
C THR A 11 -6.43 -14.03 -8.68
N LEU A 12 -5.79 -12.90 -9.01
CA LEU A 12 -5.40 -11.88 -8.05
C LEU A 12 -6.62 -11.20 -7.43
N GLU A 13 -7.63 -10.84 -8.24
CA GLU A 13 -8.89 -10.27 -7.75
C GLU A 13 -9.57 -11.19 -6.75
N HIS A 14 -9.67 -12.48 -7.07
CA HIS A 14 -10.26 -13.46 -6.16
C HIS A 14 -9.47 -13.59 -4.86
N ALA A 15 -8.14 -13.58 -4.94
CA ALA A 15 -7.25 -13.68 -3.80
C ALA A 15 -7.29 -12.45 -2.88
N PHE A 16 -7.61 -11.27 -3.41
CA PHE A 16 -7.67 -10.03 -2.63
C PHE A 16 -9.06 -9.72 -2.09
N ALA A 17 -10.09 -10.50 -2.46
CA ALA A 17 -11.48 -10.22 -2.11
C ALA A 17 -11.75 -10.20 -0.59
N ASP A 18 -10.94 -10.91 0.21
CA ASP A 18 -11.04 -10.97 1.67
C ASP A 18 -9.98 -10.12 2.39
N ASN A 19 -9.19 -9.33 1.65
CA ASN A 19 -8.19 -8.47 2.25
C ASN A 19 -8.83 -7.36 3.07
N ALA A 20 -8.27 -7.15 4.28
CA ALA A 20 -8.70 -6.08 5.17
C ALA A 20 -8.46 -4.67 4.58
N MET A 21 -7.52 -4.56 3.64
CA MET A 21 -7.29 -3.33 2.88
C MET A 21 -7.53 -3.62 1.39
N PRO A 22 -8.43 -2.89 0.69
CA PRO A 22 -8.76 -3.18 -0.69
C PRO A 22 -7.54 -3.11 -1.61
N ALA A 23 -7.33 -4.17 -2.39
CA ALA A 23 -6.28 -4.25 -3.40
C ALA A 23 -6.88 -4.70 -4.74
N VAL A 24 -6.54 -3.99 -5.81
CA VAL A 24 -7.09 -4.21 -7.15
C VAL A 24 -5.95 -4.39 -8.14
N PRO A 25 -5.83 -5.54 -8.81
CA PRO A 25 -4.90 -5.70 -9.91
C PRO A 25 -5.45 -4.94 -11.13
N VAL A 26 -4.63 -4.09 -11.76
CA VAL A 26 -5.08 -3.18 -12.84
C VAL A 26 -4.46 -3.50 -14.19
N ASP A 27 -3.34 -4.22 -14.19
CA ASP A 27 -2.64 -4.63 -15.41
C ASP A 27 -1.75 -5.84 -15.15
N CYS A 28 -1.51 -6.65 -16.18
CA CYS A 28 -0.53 -7.73 -16.15
C CYS A 28 0.12 -7.88 -17.52
N ASP A 29 1.42 -7.59 -17.61
CA ASP A 29 2.18 -7.73 -18.85
C ASP A 29 3.52 -8.44 -18.59
N ASP A 30 3.90 -9.34 -19.50
CA ASP A 30 5.14 -10.13 -19.42
C ASP A 30 5.42 -10.74 -18.02
N GLY A 31 4.39 -11.20 -17.33
CA GLY A 31 4.52 -11.75 -15.97
C GLY A 31 4.86 -10.70 -14.90
N ARG A 32 4.52 -9.44 -15.13
CA ARG A 32 4.55 -8.34 -14.15
C ARG A 32 3.13 -7.84 -13.94
N ALA A 33 2.67 -7.82 -12.70
CA ALA A 33 1.35 -7.27 -12.37
C ALA A 33 1.49 -5.86 -11.78
N THR A 34 0.57 -4.96 -12.15
CA THR A 34 0.39 -3.68 -11.45
C THR A 34 -0.82 -3.81 -10.53
N ILE A 35 -0.64 -3.47 -9.25
CA ILE A 35 -1.67 -3.59 -8.22
C ILE A 35 -1.82 -2.25 -7.52
N VAL A 36 -3.07 -1.80 -7.37
CA VAL A 36 -3.43 -0.63 -6.57
C VAL A 36 -3.89 -1.09 -5.21
N LEU A 37 -3.26 -0.59 -4.13
CA LEU A 37 -3.71 -0.75 -2.75
C LEU A 37 -4.35 0.55 -2.27
N LEU A 38 -5.59 0.49 -1.81
CA LEU A 38 -6.36 1.66 -1.35
C LEU A 38 -6.36 1.74 0.18
N MET A 39 -5.48 2.55 0.73
CA MET A 39 -5.41 2.86 2.16
C MET A 39 -6.52 3.80 2.61
N GLU A 40 -7.02 3.56 3.80
CA GLU A 40 -7.91 4.48 4.51
C GLU A 40 -7.17 5.73 5.02
N PRO A 41 -7.89 6.83 5.32
CA PRO A 41 -7.27 8.03 5.86
C PRO A 41 -6.70 7.79 7.27
N ALA A 42 -5.69 8.58 7.65
CA ALA A 42 -5.02 8.46 8.95
C ALA A 42 -5.94 8.80 10.15
N SER A 43 -7.15 9.32 9.90
CA SER A 43 -8.22 9.50 10.89
C SER A 43 -8.81 8.17 11.36
N GLU A 44 -8.73 7.10 10.57
CA GLU A 44 -9.19 5.75 10.96
C GLU A 44 -8.26 5.08 11.99
N LEU A 45 -7.07 5.64 12.21
CA LEU A 45 -6.20 5.16 13.27
C LEU A 45 -6.76 5.49 14.66
N PRO A 46 -6.58 4.60 15.65
CA PRO A 46 -7.04 4.85 17.00
C PRO A 46 -6.37 6.08 17.62
N ASP A 47 -7.13 6.91 18.34
CA ASP A 47 -6.61 8.08 19.04
C ASP A 47 -5.74 7.72 20.26
N ARG A 48 -5.96 6.54 20.84
CA ARG A 48 -5.27 6.07 22.05
C ARG A 48 -4.81 4.64 21.88
N MET A 49 -3.62 4.33 22.38
CA MET A 49 -3.06 2.98 22.37
C MET A 49 -2.63 2.54 23.76
N PRO A 50 -2.70 1.24 24.07
CA PRO A 50 -2.10 0.68 25.27
C PRO A 50 -0.59 0.95 25.29
N ARG A 51 -0.09 1.46 26.42
CA ARG A 51 1.33 1.63 26.70
C ARG A 51 1.63 1.22 28.13
N GLN A 52 2.71 0.48 28.30
CA GLN A 52 3.21 0.14 29.62
C GLN A 52 4.04 1.31 30.17
N THR A 53 3.76 1.72 31.41
CA THR A 53 4.57 2.71 32.14
C THR A 53 5.92 2.09 32.53
N PRO A 54 6.93 2.90 32.91
CA PRO A 54 8.19 2.38 33.45
C PRO A 54 8.00 1.47 34.68
N SER A 55 6.91 1.64 35.42
CA SER A 55 6.52 0.80 36.56
C SER A 55 5.76 -0.48 36.18
N GLY A 56 5.62 -0.79 34.89
CA GLY A 56 4.97 -2.02 34.42
C GLY A 56 3.45 -1.96 34.31
N ARG A 57 2.80 -0.83 34.62
CA ARG A 57 1.34 -0.68 34.56
C ARG A 57 0.88 -0.36 33.14
N TRP A 58 -0.15 -1.07 32.67
CA TRP A 58 -0.81 -0.75 31.41
C TRP A 58 -1.69 0.49 31.55
N THR A 59 -1.56 1.41 30.60
CA THR A 59 -2.35 2.64 30.52
C THR A 59 -2.77 2.90 29.07
N LEU A 60 -3.92 3.54 28.85
CA LEU A 60 -4.31 4.05 27.53
C LEU A 60 -3.79 5.47 27.37
N ARG A 61 -2.89 5.69 26.42
CA ARG A 61 -2.29 7.01 26.17
C ARG A 61 -2.76 7.54 24.82
N THR A 62 -3.12 8.82 24.77
CA THR A 62 -3.31 9.55 23.51
C THR A 62 -2.04 9.51 22.68
N LEU A 63 -2.17 9.13 21.42
CA LEU A 63 -1.05 9.14 20.48
C LEU A 63 -0.62 10.58 20.20
N SER A 64 0.69 10.81 20.24
CA SER A 64 1.24 12.05 19.67
C SER A 64 1.12 12.01 18.14
N GLU A 65 1.21 13.17 17.47
CA GLU A 65 1.22 13.23 16.00
C GLU A 65 2.32 12.33 15.41
N ALA A 66 3.53 12.38 16.00
CA ALA A 66 4.65 11.52 15.57
C ALA A 66 4.38 10.03 15.77
N ASP A 67 3.69 9.64 16.85
CA ASP A 67 3.31 8.23 17.06
C ASP A 67 2.24 7.80 16.04
N ARG A 68 1.29 8.68 15.70
CA ARG A 68 0.26 8.44 14.67
C ARG A 68 0.89 8.29 13.28
N ASP A 69 1.82 9.18 12.91
CA ASP A 69 2.54 9.10 11.63
C ASP A 69 3.35 7.81 11.51
N ARG A 70 4.01 7.38 12.59
CA ARG A 70 4.73 6.10 12.61
C ARG A 70 3.78 4.92 12.47
N LEU A 71 2.66 4.94 13.20
CA LEU A 71 1.66 3.87 13.13
C LEU A 71 1.06 3.76 11.73
N TYR A 72 0.75 4.89 11.09
CA TYR A 72 0.23 4.92 9.73
C TYR A 72 1.22 4.34 8.72
N ARG A 73 2.51 4.67 8.86
CA ARG A 73 3.56 4.07 8.03
C ARG A 73 3.65 2.55 8.19
N GLN A 74 3.58 2.07 9.43
CA GLN A 74 3.61 0.63 9.72
C GLN A 74 2.38 -0.06 9.11
N TRP A 75 1.21 0.55 9.24
CA TRP A 75 -0.04 0.03 8.67
C TRP A 75 0.05 -0.10 7.14
N LEU A 76 0.51 0.96 6.46
CA LEU A 76 0.75 0.94 5.03
C LEU A 76 1.74 -0.15 4.63
N ALA A 77 2.89 -0.21 5.30
CA ALA A 77 3.94 -1.16 4.96
C ALA A 77 3.50 -2.61 5.16
N SER A 78 2.78 -2.90 6.24
CA SER A 78 2.23 -4.23 6.51
C SER A 78 1.26 -4.67 5.41
N HIS A 79 0.30 -3.83 5.02
CA HIS A 79 -0.63 -4.20 3.94
C HIS A 79 0.07 -4.33 2.60
N ALA A 80 0.95 -3.39 2.26
CA ALA A 80 1.73 -3.44 1.03
C ALA A 80 2.50 -4.76 0.87
N LEU A 81 3.23 -5.17 1.91
CA LEU A 81 4.03 -6.40 1.85
C LEU A 81 3.17 -7.67 1.85
N VAL A 82 2.06 -7.68 2.58
CA VAL A 82 1.12 -8.81 2.56
C VAL A 82 0.48 -8.96 1.18
N THR A 83 0.01 -7.87 0.56
CA THR A 83 -0.57 -7.90 -0.79
C THR A 83 0.44 -8.41 -1.82
N VAL A 84 1.71 -7.97 -1.76
CA VAL A 84 2.76 -8.47 -2.65
C VAL A 84 3.03 -9.97 -2.42
N LYS A 85 3.08 -10.39 -1.15
CA LYS A 85 3.27 -11.81 -0.78
C LYS A 85 2.14 -12.69 -1.31
N GLU A 86 0.89 -12.27 -1.15
CA GLU A 86 -0.30 -12.97 -1.65
C GLU A 86 -0.28 -13.06 -3.17
N ALA A 87 0.01 -11.95 -3.87
CA ALA A 87 0.15 -11.93 -5.32
C ALA A 87 1.11 -13.01 -5.82
N PHE A 88 2.28 -13.10 -5.19
CA PHE A 88 3.27 -14.13 -5.53
C PHE A 88 2.85 -15.55 -5.14
N ALA A 89 2.06 -15.71 -4.08
CA ALA A 89 1.57 -17.01 -3.66
C ALA A 89 0.53 -17.58 -4.64
N VAL A 90 -0.40 -16.73 -5.13
CA VAL A 90 -1.52 -17.18 -5.98
C VAL A 90 -1.20 -17.19 -7.47
N ALA A 91 -0.21 -16.40 -7.92
CA ALA A 91 0.25 -16.39 -9.30
C ALA A 91 1.76 -16.71 -9.39
N PRO A 92 2.15 -18.01 -9.31
CA PRO A 92 3.56 -18.45 -9.21
C PRO A 92 4.48 -17.98 -10.34
N ALA A 93 3.93 -17.75 -11.54
CA ALA A 93 4.70 -17.31 -12.69
C ALA A 93 4.88 -15.78 -12.78
N LEU A 94 4.28 -14.99 -11.88
CA LEU A 94 4.62 -13.57 -11.76
C LEU A 94 6.08 -13.41 -11.33
N ARG A 95 6.85 -12.63 -12.09
CA ARG A 95 8.24 -12.29 -11.80
C ARG A 95 8.36 -10.99 -11.03
N ALA A 96 7.38 -10.09 -11.15
CA ALA A 96 7.36 -8.85 -10.40
C ALA A 96 5.93 -8.35 -10.14
N VAL A 97 5.82 -7.50 -9.11
CA VAL A 97 4.60 -6.75 -8.77
C VAL A 97 4.97 -5.28 -8.62
N THR A 98 4.39 -4.42 -9.45
CA THR A 98 4.41 -2.97 -9.23
C THR A 98 3.23 -2.62 -8.34
N LEU A 99 3.52 -2.19 -7.12
CA LEU A 99 2.52 -1.78 -6.15
C LEU A 99 2.40 -0.26 -6.14
N VAL A 100 1.17 0.23 -6.32
CA VAL A 100 0.80 1.63 -6.18
C VAL A 100 -0.10 1.74 -4.96
N VAL A 101 0.35 2.42 -3.92
CA VAL A 101 -0.46 2.64 -2.72
C VAL A 101 -1.06 4.04 -2.78
N LEU A 102 -2.39 4.09 -2.74
CA LEU A 102 -3.16 5.33 -2.73
C LEU A 102 -3.86 5.46 -1.38
N ARG A 103 -3.98 6.66 -0.84
CA ARG A 103 -4.88 6.98 0.26
C ARG A 103 -6.17 7.53 -0.32
N ARG A 104 -7.31 6.96 0.07
CA ARG A 104 -8.62 7.55 -0.19
C ARG A 104 -9.00 8.47 0.96
N ASP A 105 -9.63 9.57 0.62
CA ASP A 105 -10.26 10.49 1.57
C ASP A 105 -11.48 11.11 0.88
N THR A 106 -12.23 11.94 1.60
CA THR A 106 -13.38 12.67 1.05
C THR A 106 -13.22 14.15 1.33
N ASN A 107 -13.46 14.99 0.33
CA ASN A 107 -13.46 16.43 0.54
C ASN A 107 -14.71 16.88 1.34
N PRO A 108 -14.78 18.14 1.81
CA PRO A 108 -15.95 18.64 2.54
C PRO A 108 -17.29 18.60 1.78
N PHE A 109 -17.26 18.37 0.46
CA PHE A 109 -18.44 18.26 -0.39
C PHE A 109 -18.87 16.81 -0.64
N GLY A 110 -18.17 15.82 -0.08
CA GLY A 110 -18.48 14.41 -0.28
C GLY A 110 -17.80 13.78 -1.50
N GLU A 111 -16.91 14.51 -2.20
CA GLU A 111 -16.23 14.00 -3.38
C GLU A 111 -14.94 13.24 -2.99
N PRO A 112 -14.62 12.12 -3.66
CA PRO A 112 -13.45 11.33 -3.33
C PRO A 112 -12.15 12.06 -3.68
N ILE A 113 -11.23 12.10 -2.72
CA ILE A 113 -9.84 12.47 -2.89
C ILE A 113 -9.03 11.17 -2.95
N VAL A 114 -8.07 11.11 -3.88
CA VAL A 114 -7.14 9.98 -4.02
C VAL A 114 -5.73 10.52 -4.09
N GLU A 115 -4.91 10.14 -3.11
CA GLU A 115 -3.54 10.63 -2.96
C GLU A 115 -2.55 9.48 -3.11
N PRO A 116 -1.64 9.51 -4.09
CA PRO A 116 -0.60 8.48 -4.21
C PRO A 116 0.41 8.63 -3.08
N LEU A 117 0.67 7.58 -2.30
CA LEU A 117 1.63 7.63 -1.18
C LEU A 117 2.94 6.90 -1.46
N TYR A 118 2.87 5.82 -2.23
CA TYR A 118 4.01 4.97 -2.52
C TYR A 118 3.86 4.31 -3.89
N VAL A 119 4.97 4.20 -4.61
CA VAL A 119 5.11 3.29 -5.75
C VAL A 119 6.40 2.51 -5.60
N GLY A 120 6.38 1.23 -5.93
CA GLY A 120 7.58 0.40 -5.98
C GLY A 120 7.33 -0.91 -6.72
N THR A 121 8.37 -1.43 -7.35
CA THR A 121 8.34 -2.69 -8.11
C THR A 121 9.10 -3.77 -7.37
N PHE A 122 8.38 -4.75 -6.84
CA PHE A 122 8.97 -5.89 -6.15
C PHE A 122 9.28 -7.00 -7.14
N ALA A 123 10.55 -7.34 -7.32
CA ALA A 123 10.94 -8.55 -8.03
C ALA A 123 10.80 -9.77 -7.12
N ARG A 124 10.17 -10.85 -7.61
CA ARG A 124 9.92 -12.08 -6.84
C ARG A 124 11.19 -12.62 -6.18
N GLU A 125 12.25 -12.80 -6.97
CA GLU A 125 13.51 -13.38 -6.49
C GLU A 125 14.09 -12.61 -5.30
N ARG A 126 14.00 -11.27 -5.32
CA ARG A 126 14.48 -10.43 -4.22
C ARG A 126 13.52 -10.46 -3.04
N PHE A 127 12.22 -10.40 -3.30
CA PHE A 127 11.18 -10.40 -2.27
C PHE A 127 11.18 -11.70 -1.45
N GLU A 128 11.33 -12.85 -2.11
CA GLU A 128 11.38 -14.18 -1.45
C GLU A 128 12.63 -14.36 -0.56
N ARG A 129 13.64 -13.51 -0.71
CA ARG A 129 14.85 -13.49 0.13
C ARG A 129 14.73 -12.62 1.37
N LEU A 130 13.62 -11.87 1.52
CA LEU A 130 13.39 -11.02 2.68
C LEU A 130 13.12 -11.88 3.92
N ASP A 131 13.86 -11.62 4.99
CA ASP A 131 13.63 -12.22 6.29
C ASP A 131 12.81 -11.26 7.17
N PHE A 132 11.49 -11.41 7.12
CA PHE A 132 10.56 -10.60 7.90
C PHE A 132 10.69 -10.79 9.42
N ALA A 133 11.45 -11.78 9.90
CA ALA A 133 11.74 -11.92 11.33
C ALA A 133 12.91 -11.02 11.79
N ARG A 134 13.72 -10.52 10.85
CA ARG A 134 14.94 -9.74 11.14
C ARG A 134 14.84 -8.29 10.67
N GLU A 135 14.08 -8.03 9.61
CA GLU A 135 13.93 -6.71 9.02
C GLU A 135 12.77 -5.92 9.64
N ASP A 136 12.93 -4.59 9.78
CA ASP A 136 11.80 -3.71 10.06
C ASP A 136 10.90 -3.65 8.81
N VAL A 137 9.60 -3.84 9.01
CA VAL A 137 8.57 -3.82 7.95
C VAL A 137 8.66 -2.55 7.10
N LEU A 138 9.06 -1.42 7.70
CA LEU A 138 9.23 -0.16 7.00
C LEU A 138 10.43 -0.16 6.06
N ASP A 139 11.53 -0.80 6.45
CA ASP A 139 12.75 -0.90 5.65
C ASP A 139 12.53 -1.86 4.48
N ALA A 140 11.69 -2.88 4.67
CA ALA A 140 11.37 -3.86 3.63
C ALA A 140 10.76 -3.24 2.35
N LEU A 141 10.01 -2.13 2.48
CA LEU A 141 9.45 -1.41 1.33
C LEU A 141 10.53 -0.81 0.41
N PHE A 142 11.71 -0.51 0.95
CA PHE A 142 12.79 0.12 0.20
C PHE A 142 13.66 -0.89 -0.57
N TYR A 143 13.42 -2.19 -0.41
CA TYR A 143 14.07 -3.22 -1.25
C TYR A 143 13.40 -3.41 -2.61
N ALA A 144 12.23 -2.80 -2.85
CA ALA A 144 11.66 -2.71 -4.18
C ALA A 144 12.54 -1.87 -5.11
N ASP A 145 12.43 -2.12 -6.40
CA ASP A 145 13.00 -1.27 -7.44
C ASP A 145 12.07 -0.07 -7.72
N GLU A 146 12.61 1.01 -8.28
CA GLU A 146 11.82 2.18 -8.72
C GLU A 146 10.97 2.83 -7.61
N VAL A 147 11.44 2.76 -6.36
CA VAL A 147 10.71 3.27 -5.20
C VAL A 147 10.54 4.78 -5.28
N ARG A 148 9.29 5.21 -5.22
CA ARG A 148 8.88 6.61 -5.02
C ARG A 148 8.06 6.71 -3.74
N VAL A 149 8.55 7.48 -2.78
CA VAL A 149 7.85 7.80 -1.52
C VAL A 149 8.27 9.18 -1.05
N ARG A 150 7.33 9.98 -0.55
CA ARG A 150 7.62 11.29 0.03
C ARG A 150 7.34 11.26 1.52
N ALA A 151 8.35 11.58 2.33
CA ALA A 151 8.24 11.63 3.78
C ALA A 151 8.82 12.93 4.34
N LYS A 152 8.11 13.59 5.26
CA LYS A 152 8.45 14.90 5.83
C LYS A 152 8.75 14.84 7.33
N GLY A 153 9.70 15.65 7.77
CA GLY A 153 10.03 15.84 9.19
C GLY A 153 10.68 14.62 9.86
N LYS A 154 10.93 14.73 11.18
CA LYS A 154 11.59 13.68 11.96
C LYS A 154 10.75 12.40 12.09
N ALA A 155 9.42 12.54 12.14
CA ALA A 155 8.49 11.41 12.22
C ALA A 155 8.28 10.69 10.87
N ARG A 156 8.90 11.20 9.78
CA ARG A 156 8.75 10.70 8.41
C ARG A 156 7.27 10.61 8.00
N ARG A 157 6.49 11.66 8.25
CA ARG A 157 5.08 11.72 7.85
C ARG A 157 4.96 11.50 6.34
N LEU A 158 4.11 10.56 5.93
CA LEU A 158 3.86 10.30 4.51
C LEU A 158 3.09 11.48 3.90
N GLU A 159 3.59 11.96 2.78
CA GLU A 159 2.97 12.99 1.96
C GLU A 159 2.59 12.36 0.61
N PRO A 160 1.59 12.90 -0.08
CA PRO A 160 1.26 12.46 -1.44
C PRO A 160 2.50 12.49 -2.35
N LEU A 161 2.54 11.78 -3.46
CA LEU A 161 3.60 11.93 -4.47
C LEU A 161 3.29 13.14 -5.36
N ASP A 162 4.34 13.73 -5.93
CA ASP A 162 4.21 14.70 -7.00
C ASP A 162 4.22 13.96 -8.33
N LEU A 163 3.15 14.10 -9.10
CA LEU A 163 2.92 13.33 -10.33
C LEU A 163 3.21 14.12 -11.61
N ARG A 164 3.75 15.35 -11.51
CA ARG A 164 3.96 16.22 -12.67
C ARG A 164 4.80 15.59 -13.78
N ASP A 165 5.78 14.77 -13.39
CA ASP A 165 6.70 14.10 -14.32
C ASP A 165 6.31 12.61 -14.56
N GLU A 166 5.14 12.18 -14.09
CA GLU A 166 4.68 10.78 -14.07
C GLU A 166 3.27 10.63 -14.70
N PRO A 167 3.13 10.86 -16.02
CA PRO A 167 1.82 10.95 -16.68
C PRO A 167 1.01 9.65 -16.61
N GLU A 168 1.66 8.49 -16.65
CA GLU A 168 1.00 7.18 -16.57
C GLU A 168 0.43 6.94 -15.17
N LEU A 169 1.19 7.28 -14.12
CA LEU A 169 0.73 7.19 -12.74
C LEU A 169 -0.41 8.20 -12.47
N ALA A 170 -0.33 9.41 -13.03
CA ALA A 170 -1.42 10.38 -12.98
C ALA A 170 -2.71 9.84 -13.61
N ALA A 171 -2.61 9.25 -14.81
CA ALA A 171 -3.76 8.63 -15.46
C ALA A 171 -4.34 7.46 -14.65
N LEU A 172 -3.50 6.65 -14.00
CA LEU A 172 -3.97 5.59 -13.10
C LEU A 172 -4.73 6.16 -11.89
N VAL A 173 -4.19 7.16 -11.21
CA VAL A 173 -4.85 7.80 -10.06
C VAL A 173 -6.18 8.43 -10.46
N ASP A 174 -6.24 9.09 -11.62
CA ASP A 174 -7.47 9.69 -12.13
C ASP A 174 -8.55 8.65 -12.47
N ARG A 175 -8.16 7.49 -13.03
CA ARG A 175 -9.09 6.36 -13.25
C ARG A 175 -9.67 5.84 -11.92
N VAL A 176 -8.82 5.65 -10.91
CA VAL A 176 -9.25 5.19 -9.58
C VAL A 176 -10.19 6.21 -8.94
N ARG A 177 -9.87 7.50 -9.01
CA ARG A 177 -10.76 8.56 -8.50
C ARG A 177 -12.12 8.55 -9.19
N THR A 178 -12.14 8.35 -10.51
CA THR A 178 -13.38 8.27 -11.30
C THR A 178 -14.22 7.05 -10.92
N ALA A 179 -13.60 5.90 -10.71
CA ALA A 179 -14.28 4.67 -10.27
C ALA A 179 -14.89 4.85 -8.87
N LEU A 180 -14.14 5.43 -7.92
CA LEU A 180 -14.64 5.75 -6.58
C LEU A 180 -15.84 6.71 -6.62
N ALA A 181 -15.80 7.73 -7.47
CA ALA A 181 -16.90 8.68 -7.63
C ALA A 181 -18.19 8.04 -8.17
N ARG A 182 -18.08 6.89 -8.85
CA ARG A 182 -19.21 6.12 -9.37
C ARG A 182 -19.68 5.00 -8.43
N GLY A 183 -18.94 4.74 -7.35
CA GLY A 183 -19.18 3.61 -6.45
C GLY A 183 -18.77 2.26 -7.05
N GLU A 184 -17.80 2.26 -7.97
CA GLU A 184 -17.35 1.09 -8.73
C GLU A 184 -16.03 0.48 -8.20
N ALA A 185 -15.56 0.91 -7.03
CA ALA A 185 -14.24 0.56 -6.47
C ALA A 185 -14.33 -0.11 -5.10
#